data_AF-Q1IBM2-F1
#
_entry.id   AF-Q1IBM2-F1
#
_cell.length_a   1.000
_cell.length_b   1.000
_cell.length_c   1.000
_cell.angle_alpha   90.00
_cell.angle_beta   90.00
_cell.angle_gamma   90.00
#
_symmetry.space_group_name_H-M   'P 1'
#
loop_
_entity.id
_entity.type
_entity.pdbx_description
1 polymer ?
#
loop_
_entity_poly.entity_id
_entity_poly.type
_entity_poly.pdbx_seq_one_letter_code
_entity_poly.pdbx_strand_id
1 'polypeptide(L)'
;MKRVNKSIAPGDLFCIPALSKEGEGFVVARFIDVVSGNAGYLIEVFKKFYKALPGSLADVDVSERLFRPVLCSFNFTDIPRWRVLFQDAAYEKAQSCFADIVLEFVPYLWVGGEKRPKGSVAEGKGLEPSVCWRTLHVIFRVNAHLAGIFKQDEPYDYHRLPAEMRVDDDAAVQAVIELAESVEQALAMKEAAWKKTAKA
;
A
#
# COMPACT_ATOMS: atom_id res chain seq x y z
N MET A 1 -8.72 -12.14 11.49
CA MET A 1 -8.46 -10.94 10.67
C MET A 1 -9.62 -9.98 10.82
N LYS A 2 -9.36 -8.67 10.79
CA LYS A 2 -10.40 -7.64 10.84
C LYS A 2 -10.37 -6.88 9.51
N ARG A 3 -11.55 -6.55 8.99
CA ARG A 3 -11.64 -5.58 7.89
C ARG A 3 -11.17 -4.23 8.41
N VAL A 4 -10.62 -3.40 7.54
CA VAL A 4 -10.33 -2.04 7.94
C VAL A 4 -11.64 -1.26 7.89
N ASN A 5 -12.32 -1.10 9.02
CA ASN A 5 -13.62 -0.40 9.05
C ASN A 5 -13.93 0.36 10.34
N LYS A 6 -12.98 0.55 11.28
CA LYS A 6 -13.07 1.63 12.29
C LYS A 6 -11.86 1.95 13.18
N SER A 7 -10.72 1.29 13.04
CA SER A 7 -9.50 1.65 13.78
C SER A 7 -8.33 0.89 13.19
N ILE A 8 -7.49 1.57 12.41
CA ILE A 8 -6.12 1.11 12.22
C ILE A 8 -5.23 1.79 13.24
N ALA A 9 -4.23 1.07 13.72
CA ALA A 9 -3.16 1.62 14.52
C ALA A 9 -1.84 1.56 13.74
N PRO A 10 -0.93 2.53 13.93
CA PRO A 10 0.43 2.42 13.43
C PRO A 10 1.00 1.02 13.69
N GLY A 11 1.62 0.42 12.68
CA GLY A 11 2.11 -0.96 12.71
C GLY A 11 1.16 -2.01 12.15
N ASP A 12 -0.14 -1.71 12.01
CA ASP A 12 -1.08 -2.64 11.38
C ASP A 12 -0.62 -3.00 9.97
N LEU A 13 -0.55 -4.31 9.71
CA LEU A 13 -0.21 -4.89 8.42
C LEU A 13 -1.46 -5.36 7.69
N PHE A 14 -1.64 -4.94 6.45
CA PHE A 14 -2.78 -5.27 5.63
C PHE A 14 -2.37 -5.73 4.24
N CYS A 15 -3.23 -6.51 3.59
CA CYS A 15 -2.99 -6.96 2.22
C CYS A 15 -3.47 -5.92 1.21
N ILE A 16 -2.67 -5.74 0.15
CA ILE A 16 -3.07 -5.06 -1.08
C ILE A 16 -3.16 -6.13 -2.17
N PRO A 17 -4.35 -6.41 -2.73
CA PRO A 17 -4.50 -7.34 -3.85
C PRO A 17 -3.61 -6.95 -5.01
N ALA A 18 -3.04 -7.94 -5.68
CA ALA A 18 -2.06 -7.69 -6.72
C ALA A 18 -2.00 -8.83 -7.74
N LEU A 19 -1.66 -8.47 -8.97
CA LEU A 19 -1.34 -9.39 -10.05
C LEU A 19 0.17 -9.35 -10.29
N SER A 20 0.80 -10.52 -10.31
CA SER A 20 2.21 -10.67 -10.67
C SER A 20 2.37 -11.71 -11.78
N LYS A 21 3.61 -11.92 -12.24
CA LYS A 21 3.94 -13.00 -13.19
C LYS A 21 3.58 -14.40 -12.64
N GLU A 22 3.44 -14.55 -11.33
CA GLU A 22 3.05 -15.79 -10.67
C GLU A 22 1.52 -15.99 -10.60
N GLY A 23 0.75 -15.02 -11.11
CA GLY A 23 -0.71 -14.98 -11.07
C GLY A 23 -1.25 -14.05 -9.97
N GLU A 24 -2.49 -14.30 -9.56
CA GLU A 24 -3.18 -13.50 -8.53
C GLU A 24 -2.66 -13.79 -7.13
N GLY A 25 -2.62 -12.74 -6.30
CA GLY A 25 -2.16 -12.80 -4.92
C GLY A 25 -2.22 -11.42 -4.27
N PHE A 26 -1.26 -11.14 -3.38
CA PHE A 26 -1.20 -9.86 -2.70
C PHE A 26 0.22 -9.49 -2.29
N VAL A 27 0.44 -8.21 -2.04
CA VAL A 27 1.58 -7.71 -1.27
C VAL A 27 1.10 -7.23 0.10
N VAL A 28 2.03 -7.12 1.06
CA VAL A 28 1.72 -6.59 2.38
C VAL A 28 2.11 -5.12 2.42
N ALA A 29 1.29 -4.33 3.10
CA ALA A 29 1.57 -2.94 3.41
C ALA A 29 1.40 -2.68 4.90
N ARG A 30 2.12 -1.68 5.40
CA ARG A 30 2.08 -1.24 6.80
C ARG A 30 1.53 0.17 6.87
N PHE A 31 0.69 0.41 7.86
CA PHE A 31 0.32 1.76 8.26
C PHE A 31 1.40 2.36 9.17
N ILE A 32 1.97 3.51 8.77
CA ILE A 32 3.06 4.18 9.49
C ILE A 32 2.50 5.21 10.47
N ASP A 33 1.77 6.20 9.96
CA ASP A 33 1.25 7.31 10.77
C ASP A 33 0.20 8.12 10.01
N VAL A 34 -0.60 8.92 10.72
CA VAL A 34 -1.45 9.93 10.10
C VAL A 34 -0.62 11.18 9.83
N VAL A 35 -0.63 11.67 8.59
CA VAL A 35 0.00 12.97 8.28
C VAL A 35 -0.97 14.09 8.64
N SER A 36 -0.51 15.03 9.45
CA SER A 36 -1.30 16.13 10.00
C SER A 36 -1.96 16.99 8.90
N GLY A 37 -3.09 17.60 9.22
CA GLY A 37 -3.86 18.42 8.26
C GLY A 37 -4.71 17.61 7.28
N ASN A 38 -5.13 16.40 7.65
CA ASN A 38 -5.96 15.49 6.83
C ASN A 38 -5.33 15.10 5.48
N ALA A 39 -4.00 15.11 5.38
CA ALA A 39 -3.30 14.75 4.15
C ALA A 39 -3.49 13.26 3.78
N GLY A 40 -3.77 12.42 4.78
CA GLY A 40 -4.06 10.99 4.61
C GLY A 40 -3.26 10.14 5.58
N TYR A 41 -3.30 8.85 5.35
CA TYR A 41 -2.56 7.85 6.11
C TYR A 41 -1.28 7.52 5.37
N LEU A 42 -0.14 7.69 6.02
CA LEU A 42 1.14 7.30 5.45
C LEU A 42 1.27 5.79 5.53
N ILE A 43 1.49 5.16 4.39
CA ILE A 43 1.67 3.71 4.28
C ILE A 43 2.97 3.40 3.56
N GLU A 44 3.55 2.25 3.87
CA GLU A 44 4.61 1.63 3.07
C GLU A 44 4.12 0.29 2.52
N VAL A 45 4.56 -0.05 1.31
CA VAL A 45 4.18 -1.29 0.63
C VAL A 45 5.45 -2.11 0.42
N PHE A 46 5.44 -3.37 0.87
CA PHE A 46 6.60 -4.25 0.80
C PHE A 46 6.64 -5.02 -0.53
N LYS A 47 7.84 -5.39 -0.93
CA LYS A 47 8.10 -5.98 -2.25
C LYS A 47 7.67 -7.45 -2.36
N LYS A 48 7.67 -8.19 -1.25
CA LYS A 48 7.36 -9.63 -1.25
C LYS A 48 5.92 -9.87 -1.71
N PHE A 49 5.78 -10.67 -2.76
CA PHE A 49 4.48 -11.16 -3.25
C PHE A 49 4.10 -12.48 -2.57
N TYR A 50 2.82 -12.61 -2.22
CA TYR A 50 2.27 -13.74 -1.49
C TYR A 50 1.08 -14.36 -2.23
N LYS A 51 1.11 -15.69 -2.37
CA LYS A 51 -0.04 -16.52 -2.81
C LYS A 51 -0.75 -17.21 -1.64
N ALA A 52 -0.09 -17.26 -0.49
CA ALA A 52 -0.60 -17.83 0.75
C ALA A 52 -0.43 -16.83 1.89
N LEU A 53 -1.31 -16.92 2.88
CA LEU A 53 -1.21 -16.09 4.08
C LEU A 53 0.05 -16.49 4.86
N PRO A 54 0.86 -15.50 5.30
CA PRO A 54 1.88 -15.74 6.32
C PRO A 54 1.24 -16.37 7.56
N GLY A 55 1.95 -17.27 8.24
CA GLY A 55 1.44 -17.94 9.44
C GLY A 55 1.42 -17.02 10.67
N SER A 56 2.36 -16.08 10.72
CA SER A 56 2.57 -15.14 11.81
C SER A 56 3.13 -13.82 11.31
N LEU A 57 3.20 -12.82 12.20
CA LEU A 57 3.85 -11.53 11.93
C LEU A 57 5.33 -11.70 11.54
N ALA A 58 6.04 -12.64 12.16
CA ALA A 58 7.46 -12.89 11.89
C ALA A 58 7.71 -13.47 10.49
N ASP A 59 6.68 -14.08 9.88
CA ASP A 59 6.77 -14.62 8.52
C ASP A 59 6.55 -13.54 7.43
N VAL A 60 6.22 -12.31 7.83
CA VAL A 60 6.07 -11.19 6.90
C VAL A 60 7.43 -10.56 6.63
N ASP A 61 7.86 -10.67 5.37
CA ASP A 61 9.02 -9.97 4.87
C ASP A 61 8.73 -8.46 4.71
N VAL A 62 9.33 -7.67 5.59
CA VAL A 62 9.28 -6.20 5.62
C VAL A 62 10.65 -5.57 5.30
N SER A 63 11.58 -6.34 4.75
CA SER A 63 12.97 -5.92 4.52
C SER A 63 13.10 -4.91 3.37
N GLU A 64 12.29 -5.07 2.32
CA GLU A 64 12.34 -4.24 1.12
C GLU A 64 10.97 -3.65 0.79
N ARG A 65 10.96 -2.34 0.49
CA ARG A 65 9.79 -1.65 -0.06
C ARG A 65 9.68 -1.86 -1.56
N LEU A 66 8.46 -1.89 -2.05
CA LEU A 66 8.17 -1.88 -3.48
C LEU A 66 8.38 -0.49 -4.08
N PHE A 67 8.00 0.54 -3.34
CA PHE A 67 8.20 1.96 -3.68
C PHE A 67 8.20 2.81 -2.40
N ARG A 68 8.53 4.11 -2.53
CA ARG A 68 8.58 5.05 -1.42
C ARG A 68 7.24 5.14 -0.68
N PRO A 69 7.22 5.41 0.64
CA PRO A 69 5.97 5.57 1.37
C PRO A 69 5.04 6.63 0.74
N VAL A 70 3.75 6.34 0.71
CA VAL A 70 2.73 7.18 0.06
C VAL A 70 1.61 7.54 1.03
N LEU A 71 0.93 8.65 0.75
CA LEU A 71 -0.33 8.97 1.42
C LEU A 71 -1.46 8.16 0.79
N CYS A 72 -2.28 7.55 1.62
CA CYS A 72 -3.48 6.83 1.20
C CYS A 72 -4.70 7.39 1.93
N SER A 73 -5.79 7.55 1.21
CA SER A 73 -7.11 7.74 1.78
C SER A 73 -7.68 6.38 2.12
N PHE A 74 -7.86 6.11 3.40
CA PHE A 74 -8.63 4.95 3.83
C PHE A 74 -10.12 5.27 3.77
N ASN A 75 -10.64 5.46 2.55
CA ASN A 75 -12.08 5.60 2.33
C ASN A 75 -12.65 4.19 2.10
N PHE A 76 -13.23 3.61 3.17
CA PHE A 76 -13.66 2.20 3.22
C PHE A 76 -14.97 1.89 2.48
N THR A 77 -15.52 2.87 1.78
CA THR A 77 -16.72 2.71 0.95
C THR A 77 -16.41 2.05 -0.37
N ASP A 78 -15.19 2.22 -0.88
CA ASP A 78 -14.81 1.81 -2.23
C ASP A 78 -14.26 0.37 -2.21
N ILE A 79 -14.69 -0.43 -3.19
CA ILE A 79 -14.15 -1.77 -3.41
C ILE A 79 -12.73 -1.59 -3.99
N PRO A 80 -11.73 -2.35 -3.50
CA PRO A 80 -11.80 -3.38 -2.47
C PRO A 80 -11.54 -2.89 -1.05
N ARG A 81 -12.17 -3.55 -0.07
CA ARG A 81 -11.85 -3.32 1.35
C ARG A 81 -10.55 -4.02 1.71
N TRP A 82 -9.52 -3.26 2.08
CA TRP A 82 -8.29 -3.85 2.60
C TRP A 82 -8.53 -4.57 3.92
N ARG A 83 -7.76 -5.63 4.15
CA ARG A 83 -7.90 -6.54 5.29
C ARG A 83 -6.63 -6.49 6.13
N VAL A 84 -6.80 -6.23 7.44
CA VAL A 84 -5.69 -6.30 8.39
C VAL A 84 -5.37 -7.78 8.64
N LEU A 85 -4.14 -8.15 8.32
CA LEU A 85 -3.58 -9.48 8.53
C LEU A 85 -3.07 -9.61 9.97
N PHE A 86 -2.24 -8.66 10.41
CA PHE A 86 -1.60 -8.65 11.72
C PHE A 86 -1.61 -7.25 12.32
N GLN A 87 -1.62 -7.19 13.64
CA GLN A 87 -1.41 -5.95 14.39
C GLN A 87 -0.04 -6.03 15.05
N ASP A 88 0.84 -5.09 14.75
CA ASP A 88 2.16 -4.99 15.38
C ASP A 88 2.13 -3.92 16.48
N ALA A 89 1.75 -4.34 17.70
CA ALA A 89 1.67 -3.42 18.84
C ALA A 89 3.05 -2.93 19.32
N ALA A 90 4.13 -3.58 18.90
CA ALA A 90 5.50 -3.17 19.20
C ALA A 90 6.08 -2.24 18.12
N TYR A 91 5.26 -1.84 17.14
CA TYR A 91 5.72 -1.00 16.05
C TYR A 91 6.21 0.36 16.54
N GLU A 92 7.40 0.73 16.08
CA GLU A 92 7.98 2.05 16.24
C GLU A 92 8.28 2.67 14.89
N LYS A 93 8.04 3.98 14.74
CA LYS A 93 8.25 4.71 13.48
C LYS A 93 9.67 4.58 12.91
N ALA A 94 10.66 4.33 13.78
CA ALA A 94 12.05 4.09 13.38
C ALA A 94 12.19 2.85 12.48
N GLN A 95 11.34 1.84 12.65
CA GLN A 95 11.33 0.63 11.80
C GLN A 95 10.94 0.93 10.35
N SER A 96 10.31 2.08 10.10
CA SER A 96 9.99 2.58 8.75
C SER A 96 10.89 3.75 8.34
N CYS A 97 12.01 3.98 9.02
CA CYS A 97 12.89 5.13 8.80
C CYS A 97 12.10 6.46 8.69
N PHE A 98 11.09 6.63 9.55
CA PHE A 98 10.11 7.72 9.41
C PHE A 98 10.74 9.10 9.29
N ALA A 99 11.80 9.36 10.06
CA ALA A 99 12.54 10.63 10.05
C ALA A 99 13.09 11.02 8.66
N ASP A 100 13.33 10.03 7.79
CA ASP A 100 13.92 10.21 6.46
C ASP A 100 12.88 10.17 5.33
N ILE A 101 11.60 9.92 5.65
CA ILE A 101 10.54 9.90 4.62
C ILE A 101 10.30 11.34 4.15
N VAL A 102 10.51 11.56 2.85
CA VAL A 102 10.29 12.86 2.21
C VAL A 102 9.10 12.78 1.24
N LEU A 103 8.14 13.69 1.44
CA LEU A 103 7.05 13.94 0.51
C LEU A 103 7.14 15.36 -0.04
N GLU A 104 6.95 15.50 -1.34
CA GLU A 104 6.90 16.78 -2.01
C GLU A 104 5.49 17.39 -1.87
N PHE A 105 5.35 18.38 -0.97
CA PHE A 105 4.22 19.30 -0.97
C PHE A 105 4.58 20.55 -1.78
N VAL A 106 3.58 21.35 -2.15
CA VAL A 106 3.81 22.68 -2.71
C VAL A 106 3.27 23.69 -1.69
N PRO A 107 4.10 24.57 -1.10
CA PRO A 107 5.47 24.94 -1.47
C PRO A 107 6.63 24.33 -0.65
N TYR A 108 6.39 23.30 0.18
CA TYR A 108 7.38 22.79 1.15
C TYR A 108 7.67 21.29 0.97
N LEU A 109 8.76 20.79 1.54
CA LEU A 109 8.97 19.35 1.72
C LEU A 109 8.44 18.94 3.08
N TRP A 110 7.71 17.84 3.13
CA TRP A 110 7.39 17.18 4.39
C TRP A 110 8.47 16.13 4.65
N VAL A 111 9.20 16.25 5.75
CA VAL A 111 10.31 15.36 6.11
C VAL A 111 10.06 14.83 7.52
N GLY A 112 9.72 13.54 7.63
CA GLY A 112 9.57 12.86 8.92
C GLY A 112 8.67 13.57 9.93
N GLY A 113 7.57 14.16 9.48
CA GLY A 113 6.63 14.90 10.33
C GLY A 113 6.77 16.42 10.30
N GLU A 114 7.87 16.95 9.77
CA GLU A 114 8.17 18.38 9.76
C GLU A 114 7.96 19.01 8.39
N LYS A 115 7.48 20.27 8.38
CA LYS A 115 7.42 21.08 7.16
C LYS A 115 8.71 21.84 7.00
N ARG A 116 9.39 21.65 5.87
CA ARG A 116 10.63 22.35 5.51
C ARG A 116 10.42 23.14 4.23
N PRO A 117 10.56 24.48 4.23
CA PRO A 117 10.45 25.27 3.01
C PRO A 117 11.39 24.75 1.93
N LYS A 118 10.93 24.72 0.67
CA LYS A 118 11.82 24.48 -0.46
C LYS A 118 12.70 25.71 -0.68
N GLY A 119 14.00 25.52 -0.83
CA GLY A 119 14.94 26.51 -1.35
C GLY A 119 14.81 26.73 -2.86
N SER A 120 14.29 25.76 -3.63
CA SER A 120 13.97 25.96 -5.06
C SER A 120 12.77 25.12 -5.54
N VAL A 121 12.20 25.50 -6.69
CA VAL A 121 11.11 24.72 -7.34
C VAL A 121 11.57 23.29 -7.71
N ALA A 122 12.85 23.11 -8.06
CA ALA A 122 13.39 21.83 -8.50
C ALA A 122 13.77 20.87 -7.35
N GLU A 123 13.82 21.36 -6.11
CA GLU A 123 14.26 20.57 -4.94
C GLU A 123 13.35 19.37 -4.63
N GLY A 124 12.10 19.40 -5.11
CA GLY A 124 11.18 18.28 -5.02
C GLY A 124 11.28 17.26 -6.15
N LYS A 125 12.02 17.56 -7.23
CA LYS A 125 11.96 16.77 -8.47
C LYS A 125 12.45 15.34 -8.24
N GLY A 126 11.57 14.39 -8.53
CA GLY A 126 11.87 12.97 -8.40
C GLY A 126 11.67 12.42 -6.99
N LEU A 127 11.14 13.22 -6.05
CA LEU A 127 10.60 12.74 -4.77
C LEU A 127 9.16 12.23 -4.95
N GLU A 128 8.62 11.57 -3.93
CA GLU A 128 7.22 11.17 -3.93
C GLU A 128 6.32 12.41 -3.73
N PRO A 129 5.38 12.71 -4.64
CA PRO A 129 4.49 13.84 -4.48
C PRO A 129 3.48 13.60 -3.35
N SER A 130 2.96 14.68 -2.76
CA SER A 130 1.92 14.64 -1.73
C SER A 130 0.53 14.28 -2.28
N VAL A 131 0.45 13.23 -3.09
CA VAL A 131 -0.80 12.69 -3.64
C VAL A 131 -1.42 11.75 -2.60
N CYS A 132 -2.65 12.05 -2.20
CA CYS A 132 -3.44 11.14 -1.38
C CYS A 132 -4.11 10.10 -2.29
N TRP A 133 -3.49 8.93 -2.39
CA TRP A 133 -3.95 7.84 -3.24
C TRP A 133 -5.28 7.27 -2.71
N ARG A 134 -6.20 6.89 -3.61
CA ARG A 134 -7.32 6.03 -3.22
C ARG A 134 -6.89 4.58 -3.23
N THR A 135 -7.53 3.77 -2.40
CA THR A 135 -7.35 2.33 -2.26
C THR A 135 -7.16 1.60 -3.60
N LEU A 136 -8.06 1.82 -4.57
CA LEU A 136 -8.01 1.19 -5.89
C LEU A 136 -6.75 1.59 -6.68
N HIS A 137 -6.38 2.88 -6.67
CA HIS A 137 -5.23 3.39 -7.41
C HIS A 137 -3.89 2.87 -6.88
N VAL A 138 -3.81 2.53 -5.59
CA VAL A 138 -2.62 1.89 -5.03
C VAL A 138 -2.43 0.49 -5.64
N ILE A 139 -3.50 -0.24 -5.94
CA ILE A 139 -3.41 -1.55 -6.61
C ILE A 139 -2.83 -1.42 -8.02
N PHE A 140 -3.28 -0.42 -8.79
CA PHE A 140 -2.68 -0.10 -10.09
C PHE A 140 -1.17 0.15 -9.97
N ARG A 141 -0.76 0.97 -8.99
CA ARG A 141 0.65 1.26 -8.74
C ARG A 141 1.44 0.01 -8.38
N VAL A 142 0.91 -0.84 -7.48
CA VAL A 142 1.54 -2.11 -7.10
C VAL A 142 1.72 -3.00 -8.33
N ASN A 143 0.66 -3.21 -9.11
CA ASN A 143 0.71 -4.05 -10.32
C ASN A 143 1.75 -3.54 -11.32
N ALA A 144 1.86 -2.23 -11.52
CA ALA A 144 2.87 -1.64 -12.42
C ALA A 144 4.31 -1.89 -11.94
N HIS A 145 4.57 -1.82 -10.63
CA HIS A 145 5.89 -2.16 -10.08
C HIS A 145 6.19 -3.67 -10.18
N LEU A 146 5.20 -4.53 -9.87
CA LEU A 146 5.36 -5.98 -10.00
C LEU A 146 5.54 -6.43 -11.46
N ALA A 147 4.96 -5.70 -12.41
CA ALA A 147 5.19 -5.89 -13.84
C ALA A 147 6.59 -5.40 -14.30
N GLY A 148 7.29 -4.62 -13.48
CA GLY A 148 8.62 -4.07 -13.77
C GLY A 148 8.61 -2.79 -14.62
N ILE A 149 7.47 -2.10 -14.71
CA ILE A 149 7.35 -0.82 -15.44
C ILE A 149 8.09 0.30 -14.69
N PHE A 150 8.02 0.26 -13.36
CA PHE A 150 8.70 1.17 -12.46
C PHE A 150 9.71 0.41 -11.60
N LYS A 151 10.87 1.03 -11.37
CA LYS A 151 11.89 0.54 -10.44
C LYS A 151 11.48 0.83 -9.00
N GLN A 152 12.18 0.19 -8.06
CA GLN A 152 12.07 0.54 -6.65
C GLN A 152 12.32 2.03 -6.44
N ASP A 153 11.48 2.64 -5.60
CA ASP A 153 11.50 4.06 -5.23
C ASP A 153 11.28 5.06 -6.37
N GLU A 154 10.97 4.59 -7.58
CA GLU A 154 10.61 5.44 -8.70
C GLU A 154 9.20 6.03 -8.46
N PRO A 155 9.03 7.35 -8.62
CA PRO A 155 7.69 7.95 -8.58
C PRO A 155 6.79 7.37 -9.66
N TYR A 156 5.52 7.20 -9.34
CA TYR A 156 4.54 6.72 -10.31
C TYR A 156 4.32 7.75 -11.42
N ASP A 157 4.55 7.34 -12.67
CA ASP A 157 4.31 8.17 -13.85
C ASP A 157 3.22 7.53 -14.72
N TYR A 158 2.04 8.13 -14.65
CA TYR A 158 0.86 7.69 -15.38
C TYR A 158 1.09 7.50 -16.89
N HIS A 159 1.89 8.37 -17.51
CA HIS A 159 2.06 8.38 -18.95
C HIS A 159 2.96 7.26 -19.47
N ARG A 160 3.73 6.62 -18.57
CA ARG A 160 4.55 5.44 -18.89
C ARG A 160 3.78 4.13 -18.88
N LEU A 161 2.56 4.13 -18.37
CA LEU A 161 1.73 2.92 -18.35
C LEU A 161 1.17 2.64 -19.75
N PRO A 162 1.09 1.37 -20.14
CA PRO A 162 0.26 0.98 -21.28
C PRO A 162 -1.23 1.22 -20.95
N ALA A 163 -2.07 1.43 -21.95
CA ALA A 163 -3.46 1.88 -21.76
C ALA A 163 -4.27 0.92 -20.88
N GLU A 164 -4.08 -0.38 -21.07
CA GLU A 164 -4.70 -1.47 -20.32
C GLU A 164 -4.27 -1.56 -18.85
N MET A 165 -3.35 -0.70 -18.39
CA MET A 165 -2.93 -0.59 -16.99
C MET A 165 -3.21 0.80 -16.41
N ARG A 166 -3.98 1.64 -17.12
CA ARG A 166 -4.35 2.98 -16.65
C ARG A 166 -5.71 2.96 -15.97
N VAL A 167 -5.92 3.91 -15.07
CA VAL A 167 -7.16 4.02 -14.30
C VAL A 167 -8.30 4.73 -15.05
N ASP A 168 -8.00 5.37 -16.20
CA ASP A 168 -9.01 5.92 -17.10
C ASP A 168 -9.51 4.90 -18.14
N ASP A 169 -8.94 3.69 -18.14
CA ASP A 169 -9.41 2.58 -18.96
C ASP A 169 -10.40 1.74 -18.15
N ASP A 170 -11.67 1.74 -18.58
CA ASP A 170 -12.76 1.07 -17.87
C ASP A 170 -12.52 -0.44 -17.73
N ALA A 171 -11.88 -1.08 -18.73
CA ALA A 171 -11.59 -2.50 -18.68
C ALA A 171 -10.49 -2.81 -17.66
N ALA A 172 -9.46 -1.97 -17.59
CA ALA A 172 -8.41 -2.07 -16.58
C ALA A 172 -8.96 -1.86 -15.16
N VAL A 173 -9.86 -0.89 -14.97
CA VAL A 173 -10.57 -0.68 -13.69
C VAL A 173 -11.36 -1.91 -13.28
N GLN A 174 -12.16 -2.46 -14.20
CA GLN A 174 -12.95 -3.65 -13.94
C GLN A 174 -12.05 -4.86 -13.59
N ALA A 175 -10.95 -5.06 -14.33
CA ALA A 175 -10.00 -6.13 -14.05
C ALA A 175 -9.34 -6.00 -12.66
N VAL A 176 -9.00 -4.78 -12.22
CA VAL A 176 -8.46 -4.55 -10.88
C VAL A 176 -9.51 -4.81 -9.79
N ILE A 177 -10.78 -4.47 -10.03
CA ILE A 177 -11.88 -4.77 -9.10
C ILE A 177 -12.05 -6.29 -8.97
N GLU A 178 -12.13 -7.01 -10.09
CA GLU A 178 -12.29 -8.47 -10.14
C GLU A 178 -11.13 -9.19 -9.44
N LEU A 179 -9.89 -8.77 -9.74
CA LEU A 179 -8.69 -9.25 -9.04
C LEU A 179 -8.84 -9.10 -7.53
N ALA A 180 -9.27 -7.91 -7.09
CA ALA A 180 -9.34 -7.63 -5.67
C ALA A 180 -10.45 -8.41 -4.96
N GLU A 181 -11.58 -8.64 -5.63
CA GLU A 181 -12.65 -9.50 -5.14
C GLU A 181 -12.21 -10.96 -5.08
N SER A 182 -11.53 -11.47 -6.12
CA SER A 182 -10.97 -12.83 -6.16
C SER A 182 -10.02 -13.08 -5.00
N VAL A 183 -9.06 -12.17 -4.78
CA VAL A 183 -8.09 -12.26 -3.69
C VAL A 183 -8.79 -12.21 -2.33
N GLU A 184 -9.74 -11.29 -2.10
CA GLU A 184 -10.49 -11.21 -0.84
C GLU A 184 -11.30 -12.50 -0.59
N GLN A 185 -11.93 -13.09 -1.61
CA GLN A 185 -12.63 -14.37 -1.49
C GLN A 185 -11.67 -15.50 -1.11
N ALA A 186 -10.52 -15.60 -1.77
CA ALA A 186 -9.49 -16.59 -1.48
C ALA A 186 -8.97 -16.47 -0.03
N LEU A 187 -8.75 -15.23 0.43
CA LEU A 187 -8.32 -14.95 1.82
C LEU A 187 -9.42 -15.28 2.84
N ALA A 188 -10.67 -14.96 2.56
CA ALA A 188 -11.80 -15.26 3.43
C ALA A 188 -12.02 -16.77 3.61
N MET A 189 -11.89 -17.56 2.54
CA MET A 189 -11.99 -19.02 2.60
C MET A 189 -10.88 -19.62 3.47
N LYS A 190 -9.64 -19.13 3.31
CA LYS A 190 -8.48 -19.58 4.10
C LYS A 190 -8.60 -19.22 5.58
N GLU A 191 -9.10 -18.03 5.91
CA GLU A 191 -9.38 -17.64 7.30
C GLU A 191 -10.44 -18.56 7.95
N ALA A 192 -11.50 -18.89 7.22
CA ALA A 192 -12.55 -19.78 7.72
C ALA A 192 -12.02 -21.20 7.99
N ALA A 193 -11.13 -21.71 7.14
CA ALA A 193 -10.46 -22.98 7.36
C ALA A 193 -9.55 -22.93 8.60
N TRP A 194 -8.72 -21.90 8.74
CA TRP A 194 -7.83 -21.72 9.89
C TRP A 194 -8.58 -21.66 11.24
N LYS A 195 -9.69 -20.91 11.31
CA LYS A 195 -10.53 -20.85 12.52
C LYS A 195 -11.21 -22.17 12.88
N LYS A 196 -11.47 -23.05 11.91
CA LYS A 196 -12.02 -24.39 12.17
C LYS A 196 -10.97 -25.30 12.77
N THR A 197 -9.74 -25.27 12.27
CA THR A 197 -8.62 -26.08 12.77
C THR A 197 -8.16 -25.64 14.16
N ALA A 198 -8.22 -24.34 14.48
CA ALA A 198 -7.87 -23.82 15.80
C ALA A 198 -8.92 -24.06 16.90
N LYS A 199 -10.10 -24.60 16.56
CA LYS A 199 -11.19 -24.93 17.49
C LYS A 199 -11.41 -26.43 17.68
N ALA A 200 -10.67 -27.26 16.96
CA ALA A 200 -10.64 -28.72 17.11
C ALA A 200 -9.44 -29.11 17.98
#